data_AF-A0A8S3I5G1-F1
#
_entry.id   AF-A0A8S3I5G1-F1
#
_cell.length_a   1.000
_cell.length_b   1.000
_cell.length_c   1.000
_cell.angle_alpha   90.00
_cell.angle_beta   90.00
_cell.angle_gamma   90.00
#
_symmetry.space_group_name_H-M   'P 1'
#
loop_
_entity.id
_entity.type
_entity.pdbx_description
1 polymer ?
#
loop_
_entity_poly.entity_id
_entity_poly.type
_entity_poly.pdbx_seq_one_letter_code
_entity_poly.pdbx_strand_id
1 'polypeptide(L)'
;ASTTTTTAPPTTPITQLCSTATWNTTLTLLAGLSGTGGTSTILLNYPANIYFDGYRNLYVVDTANHRIQFFTPGSFIGSTVAGNSGAAGSGYSELNRPHAIYVDANRTMYILDTSNYRILKWRLGEPLGYVIVGNQAAGSGLNQIST
;
A
#
# COMPACT_ATOMS: atom_id res chain seq x y z
N ALA A 1 -61.68 -9.93 -17.80
CA ALA A 1 -60.33 -9.80 -18.39
C ALA A 1 -59.45 -9.03 -17.41
N SER A 2 -58.54 -9.71 -16.72
CA SER A 2 -57.62 -9.08 -15.75
C SER A 2 -56.24 -8.98 -16.36
N THR A 3 -55.80 -7.76 -16.67
CA THR A 3 -54.45 -7.45 -17.12
C THR A 3 -53.55 -7.25 -15.91
N THR A 4 -52.50 -8.05 -15.78
CA THR A 4 -51.43 -7.87 -14.79
C THR A 4 -50.48 -6.76 -15.23
N THR A 5 -50.44 -5.66 -14.50
CA THR A 5 -49.41 -4.62 -14.65
C THR A 5 -48.22 -4.94 -13.74
N THR A 6 -47.09 -5.30 -14.34
CA THR A 6 -45.78 -5.40 -13.66
C THR A 6 -45.17 -4.00 -13.57
N THR A 7 -44.99 -3.48 -12.36
CA THR A 7 -44.25 -2.23 -12.11
C THR A 7 -42.76 -2.50 -12.01
N ALA A 8 -41.95 -1.76 -12.77
CA ALA A 8 -40.48 -1.79 -12.70
C ALA A 8 -39.97 -1.31 -11.32
N PRO A 9 -38.80 -1.78 -10.85
CA PRO A 9 -38.26 -1.39 -9.56
C PRO A 9 -37.83 0.09 -9.57
N PRO A 10 -37.87 0.78 -8.41
CA PRO A 10 -37.52 2.18 -8.33
C PRO A 10 -36.02 2.38 -8.62
N THR A 11 -35.72 3.12 -9.68
CA THR A 11 -34.36 3.59 -9.97
C THR A 11 -34.16 4.94 -9.29
N THR A 12 -33.59 4.95 -8.09
CA THR A 12 -33.16 6.19 -7.45
C THR A 12 -32.01 6.78 -8.27
N PRO A 13 -32.10 8.03 -8.77
CA PRO A 13 -31.00 8.65 -9.50
C PRO A 13 -29.80 8.84 -8.56
N ILE A 14 -28.61 8.45 -9.03
CA ILE A 14 -27.34 8.51 -8.28
C ILE A 14 -26.84 9.96 -8.05
N THR A 15 -27.66 10.97 -8.31
CA THR A 15 -27.28 12.39 -8.29
C THR A 15 -27.44 13.09 -6.94
N GLN A 16 -27.90 12.40 -5.89
CA GLN A 16 -28.19 13.03 -4.59
C GLN A 16 -27.21 12.67 -3.46
N LEU A 17 -25.92 12.49 -3.78
CA LEU A 17 -24.87 12.34 -2.75
C LEU A 17 -23.83 13.47 -2.75
N CYS A 18 -23.89 14.42 -3.69
CA CYS A 18 -22.83 15.42 -3.89
C CYS A 18 -23.25 16.89 -3.71
N SER A 19 -24.37 17.22 -3.05
CA SER A 19 -24.79 18.62 -2.88
C SER A 19 -24.55 19.21 -1.49
N THR A 20 -24.00 18.45 -0.52
CA THR A 20 -23.69 18.94 0.83
C THR A 20 -22.25 18.64 1.28
N ALA A 21 -21.41 18.10 0.40
CA ALA A 21 -20.00 17.87 0.71
C ALA A 21 -19.25 19.20 0.65
N THR A 22 -19.21 19.93 1.76
CA THR A 22 -18.22 20.98 1.95
C THR A 22 -16.87 20.29 2.06
N TRP A 23 -16.06 20.37 1.00
CA TRP A 23 -14.68 19.91 1.05
C TRP A 23 -13.97 20.67 2.17
N ASN A 24 -13.59 19.96 3.23
CA ASN A 24 -12.71 20.52 4.23
C ASN A 24 -11.36 20.84 3.55
N THR A 25 -11.07 22.12 3.34
CA THR A 25 -9.85 22.58 2.68
C THR A 25 -8.65 22.66 3.62
N THR A 26 -8.81 22.27 4.89
CA THR A 26 -7.69 22.19 5.83
C THR A 26 -6.80 21.01 5.48
N LEU A 27 -5.67 21.30 4.84
CA LEU A 27 -4.59 20.34 4.66
C LEU A 27 -4.13 19.87 6.03
N THR A 28 -4.31 18.58 6.30
CA THR A 28 -3.84 17.95 7.53
C THR A 28 -2.72 17.01 7.14
N LEU A 29 -1.55 17.17 7.76
CA LEU A 29 -0.50 16.18 7.62
C LEU A 29 -1.05 14.84 8.16
N LEU A 30 -0.85 13.75 7.43
CA LEU A 30 -1.43 12.46 7.79
C LEU A 30 -0.38 11.45 8.23
N ALA A 31 0.81 11.50 7.63
CA ALA A 31 1.92 10.62 7.96
C ALA A 31 3.24 11.18 7.44
N GLY A 32 4.27 10.97 8.25
CA GLY A 32 5.66 11.27 7.93
C GLY A 32 5.97 12.74 7.65
N LEU A 33 7.25 13.03 7.45
CA LEU A 33 7.76 14.32 7.00
C LEU A 33 8.74 14.09 5.84
N SER A 34 8.88 15.09 4.98
CA SER A 34 9.96 15.09 3.98
C SER A 34 11.31 15.02 4.69
N GLY A 35 12.19 14.12 4.26
CA GLY A 35 13.52 14.02 4.83
C GLY A 35 14.53 13.33 3.91
N THR A 36 15.74 13.15 4.41
CA THR A 36 16.82 12.40 3.75
C THR A 36 16.72 10.91 4.08
N GLY A 37 17.48 10.09 3.37
CA GLY A 37 17.52 8.65 3.63
C GLY A 37 17.99 8.31 5.05
N GLY A 38 17.45 7.23 5.62
CA GLY A 38 17.85 6.76 6.95
C GLY A 38 16.81 5.88 7.65
N THR A 39 16.94 5.77 8.96
CA THR A 39 16.16 4.86 9.82
C THR A 39 15.02 5.52 10.59
N SER A 40 14.86 6.85 10.46
CA SER A 40 13.81 7.60 11.16
C SER A 40 12.43 7.02 10.89
N THR A 41 11.60 6.89 11.92
CA THR A 41 10.21 6.43 11.79
C THR A 41 9.24 7.50 11.32
N ILE A 42 9.73 8.74 11.18
CA ILE A 42 8.93 9.91 10.80
C ILE A 42 9.36 10.41 9.42
N LEU A 43 10.64 10.36 9.07
CA LEU A 43 11.11 10.86 7.77
C LEU A 43 10.86 9.84 6.66
N LEU A 44 10.28 10.28 5.56
CA LEU A 44 10.08 9.50 4.34
C LEU A 44 11.05 9.99 3.25
N ASN A 45 11.50 9.07 2.39
CA ASN A 45 12.46 9.33 1.33
C ASN A 45 11.99 8.70 0.00
N TYR A 46 11.56 9.55 -0.94
CA TYR A 46 10.95 9.16 -2.21
C TYR A 46 9.83 8.11 -2.07
N PRO A 47 8.77 8.36 -1.27
CA PRO A 47 7.67 7.43 -1.16
C PRO A 47 6.94 7.30 -2.51
N ALA A 48 6.67 6.08 -2.96
CA ALA A 48 6.09 5.83 -4.29
C ALA A 48 4.60 5.48 -4.27
N ASN A 49 4.12 4.87 -3.18
CA ASN A 49 2.75 4.38 -3.11
C ASN A 49 2.24 4.36 -1.66
N ILE A 50 0.91 4.42 -1.52
CA ILE A 50 0.21 4.34 -0.24
C ILE A 50 -0.99 3.40 -0.31
N TYR A 51 -1.37 2.83 0.82
CA TYR A 51 -2.58 2.02 0.97
C TYR A 51 -3.27 2.26 2.32
N PHE A 52 -4.60 2.34 2.31
CA PHE A 52 -5.41 2.38 3.53
C PHE A 52 -6.14 1.05 3.73
N ASP A 53 -6.06 0.50 4.94
CA ASP A 53 -6.91 -0.64 5.31
C ASP A 53 -8.31 -0.19 5.80
N GLY A 54 -9.20 -1.17 6.06
CA GLY A 54 -10.54 -0.92 6.59
C GLY A 54 -10.58 -0.30 7.99
N TYR A 55 -9.45 -0.24 8.70
CA TYR A 55 -9.29 0.40 10.00
C TYR A 55 -8.67 1.81 9.89
N ARG A 56 -8.50 2.32 8.67
CA ARG A 56 -7.85 3.59 8.34
C ARG A 56 -6.36 3.65 8.71
N ASN A 57 -5.72 2.50 8.90
CA ASN A 57 -4.25 2.47 8.98
C ASN A 57 -3.66 2.77 7.61
N LEU A 58 -2.56 3.51 7.59
CA LEU A 58 -1.85 3.92 6.39
C LEU A 58 -0.55 3.15 6.25
N TYR A 59 -0.38 2.49 5.12
CA TYR A 59 0.87 1.87 4.69
C TYR A 59 1.51 2.76 3.64
N VAL A 60 2.80 3.06 3.79
CA VAL A 60 3.56 3.89 2.86
C VAL A 60 4.75 3.09 2.36
N VAL A 61 4.88 3.01 1.03
CA VAL A 61 6.05 2.45 0.37
C VAL A 61 7.14 3.51 0.35
N ASP A 62 8.10 3.40 1.27
CA ASP A 62 9.18 4.35 1.47
C ASP A 62 10.41 3.90 0.66
N THR A 63 10.32 4.11 -0.66
CA THR A 63 11.15 3.47 -1.70
C THR A 63 12.65 3.60 -1.47
N ALA A 64 13.14 4.82 -1.23
CA ALA A 64 14.57 5.08 -1.10
C ALA A 64 15.10 4.77 0.31
N ASN A 65 14.23 4.42 1.25
CA ASN A 65 14.59 3.80 2.52
C ASN A 65 14.37 2.28 2.53
N HIS A 66 13.95 1.69 1.40
CA HIS A 66 13.84 0.24 1.21
C HIS A 66 12.94 -0.45 2.25
N ARG A 67 11.79 0.17 2.55
CA ARG A 67 10.89 -0.30 3.60
C ARG A 67 9.42 0.02 3.33
N ILE A 68 8.56 -0.63 4.10
CA ILE A 68 7.14 -0.25 4.24
C ILE A 68 6.96 0.36 5.64
N GLN A 69 6.46 1.59 5.68
CA GLN A 69 6.06 2.27 6.91
C GLN A 69 4.57 2.10 7.17
N PHE A 70 4.20 1.96 8.43
CA PHE A 70 2.83 1.81 8.90
C PHE A 70 2.50 2.93 9.88
N PHE A 71 1.33 3.56 9.71
CA PHE A 71 0.84 4.63 10.56
C PHE A 71 -0.59 4.32 10.99
N THR A 72 -0.85 4.42 12.29
CA THR A 72 -2.21 4.33 12.83
C THR A 72 -2.97 5.65 12.61
N PRO A 73 -4.31 5.64 12.59
CA PRO A 73 -5.10 6.85 12.42
C PRO A 73 -4.70 7.94 13.41
N GLY A 74 -4.33 9.12 12.90
CA GLY A 74 -3.94 10.28 13.71
C GLY A 74 -2.51 10.24 14.26
N SER A 75 -1.73 9.19 13.98
CA SER A 75 -0.31 9.15 14.34
C SER A 75 0.57 9.63 13.19
N PHE A 76 1.49 10.54 13.51
CA PHE A 76 2.56 10.96 12.61
C PHE A 76 3.81 10.09 12.71
N ILE A 77 3.90 9.29 13.77
CA ILE A 77 5.01 8.39 14.03
C ILE A 77 4.66 7.05 13.42
N GLY A 78 5.50 6.59 12.49
CA GLY A 78 5.31 5.30 11.84
C GLY A 78 6.04 4.17 12.56
N SER A 79 5.81 2.96 12.09
CA SER A 79 6.64 1.79 12.38
C SER A 79 7.04 1.11 11.07
N THR A 80 8.25 0.58 11.02
CA THR A 80 8.67 -0.24 9.88
C THR A 80 8.07 -1.63 10.03
N VAL A 81 7.28 -2.05 9.04
CA VAL A 81 6.56 -3.34 9.06
C VAL A 81 7.08 -4.34 8.02
N ALA A 82 7.91 -3.89 7.09
CA ALA A 82 8.64 -4.74 6.14
C ALA A 82 9.89 -4.02 5.63
N GLY A 83 10.92 -4.80 5.30
CA GLY A 83 12.23 -4.31 4.85
C GLY A 83 13.14 -3.86 6.00
N ASN A 84 14.36 -3.44 5.64
CA ASN A 84 15.34 -2.93 6.58
C ASN A 84 15.59 -1.45 6.28
N SER A 85 15.30 -0.59 7.26
CA SER A 85 15.31 0.86 7.03
C SER A 85 16.70 1.34 6.61
N GLY A 86 16.78 1.99 5.45
CA GLY A 86 18.00 2.62 4.94
C GLY A 86 19.02 1.65 4.36
N ALA A 87 18.71 0.36 4.26
CA ALA A 87 19.60 -0.65 3.67
C ALA A 87 18.85 -1.53 2.68
N ALA A 88 19.22 -1.46 1.40
CA ALA A 88 18.72 -2.36 0.38
C ALA A 88 19.27 -3.77 0.60
N GLY A 89 18.46 -4.77 0.27
CA GLY A 89 18.89 -6.16 0.27
C GLY A 89 17.90 -7.05 -0.47
N SER A 90 18.21 -8.33 -0.57
CA SER A 90 17.40 -9.31 -1.31
C SER A 90 17.02 -10.54 -0.48
N GLY A 91 17.38 -10.56 0.81
CA GLY A 91 16.87 -11.52 1.78
C GLY A 91 15.36 -11.42 1.96
N TYR A 92 14.77 -12.40 2.65
CA TYR A 92 13.32 -12.44 2.91
C TYR A 92 12.84 -11.39 3.91
N SER A 93 13.76 -10.82 4.71
CA SER A 93 13.51 -9.67 5.59
C SER A 93 13.84 -8.32 4.94
N GLU A 94 14.33 -8.32 3.70
CA GLU A 94 14.90 -7.14 3.05
C GLU A 94 14.10 -6.77 1.81
N LEU A 95 14.15 -5.49 1.46
CA LEU A 95 13.56 -4.96 0.24
C LEU A 95 14.63 -4.16 -0.51
N ASN A 96 14.42 -3.93 -1.79
CA ASN A 96 15.23 -3.12 -2.65
C ASN A 96 14.34 -2.29 -3.59
N ARG A 97 14.18 -1.02 -3.21
CA ARG A 97 13.34 -0.03 -3.90
C ARG A 97 11.93 -0.56 -4.20
N PRO A 98 11.16 -0.95 -3.17
CA PRO A 98 9.79 -1.36 -3.37
C PRO A 98 8.98 -0.20 -3.96
N HIS A 99 8.03 -0.48 -4.85
CA HIS A 99 7.33 0.58 -5.58
C HIS A 99 5.81 0.57 -5.38
N ALA A 100 5.22 -0.60 -5.13
CA ALA A 100 3.78 -0.73 -4.93
C ALA A 100 3.47 -1.71 -3.79
N ILE A 101 2.32 -1.48 -3.16
CA ILE A 101 1.79 -2.36 -2.11
C ILE A 101 0.28 -2.57 -2.30
N TYR A 102 -0.18 -3.77 -2.00
CA TYR A 102 -1.58 -4.08 -1.74
C TYR A 102 -1.70 -4.80 -0.40
N VAL A 103 -2.75 -4.54 0.38
CA VAL A 103 -2.95 -5.20 1.68
C VAL A 103 -4.33 -5.82 1.74
N ASP A 104 -4.40 -7.13 1.99
CA ASP A 104 -5.67 -7.86 2.09
C ASP A 104 -6.35 -7.70 3.47
N ALA A 105 -7.57 -8.24 3.60
CA ALA A 105 -8.36 -8.17 4.83
C ALA A 105 -7.69 -8.85 6.04
N ASN A 106 -6.75 -9.78 5.81
CA ASN A 106 -5.98 -10.44 6.86
C ASN A 106 -4.70 -9.67 7.22
N ARG A 107 -4.56 -8.43 6.73
CA ARG A 107 -3.36 -7.58 6.86
C ARG A 107 -2.10 -8.24 6.30
N THR A 108 -2.27 -9.00 5.21
CA THR A 108 -1.15 -9.50 4.43
C THR A 108 -0.83 -8.53 3.31
N MET A 109 0.43 -8.11 3.27
CA MET A 109 0.98 -7.19 2.29
C MET A 109 1.49 -7.97 1.09
N TYR A 110 1.25 -7.45 -0.10
CA TYR A 110 1.80 -7.89 -1.37
C TYR A 110 2.64 -6.75 -1.91
N ILE A 111 3.96 -6.89 -1.86
CA ILE A 111 4.92 -5.82 -2.08
C ILE A 111 5.62 -6.07 -3.39
N LEU A 112 5.56 -5.10 -4.30
CA LEU A 112 6.36 -5.09 -5.53
C LEU A 112 7.76 -4.59 -5.18
N ASP A 113 8.70 -5.53 -5.04
CA ASP A 113 10.09 -5.31 -4.68
C ASP A 113 10.95 -5.13 -5.94
N THR A 114 10.79 -3.98 -6.57
CA THR A 114 11.12 -3.70 -7.97
C THR A 114 12.56 -4.01 -8.35
N SER A 115 13.55 -3.53 -7.58
CA SER A 115 14.96 -3.75 -7.91
C SER A 115 15.42 -5.18 -7.61
N ASN A 116 14.57 -6.01 -7.00
CA ASN A 116 14.76 -7.44 -6.85
C ASN A 116 13.85 -8.26 -7.79
N TYR A 117 13.12 -7.63 -8.72
CA TYR A 117 12.29 -8.30 -9.73
C TYR A 117 11.33 -9.35 -9.14
N ARG A 118 10.72 -9.06 -8.00
CA ARG A 118 9.89 -10.01 -7.25
C ARG A 118 8.68 -9.34 -6.61
N ILE A 119 7.66 -10.16 -6.35
CA ILE A 119 6.54 -9.81 -5.48
C ILE A 119 6.65 -10.67 -4.23
N LEU A 120 6.66 -10.01 -3.07
CA LEU A 120 6.66 -10.65 -1.77
C LEU A 120 5.26 -10.61 -1.16
N LYS A 121 4.84 -11.73 -0.57
CA LYS A 121 3.74 -11.80 0.38
C LYS A 121 4.31 -11.69 1.79
N TRP A 122 3.86 -10.73 2.58
CA TRP A 122 4.37 -10.46 3.92
C TRP A 122 3.23 -10.15 4.88
N ARG A 123 3.04 -10.99 5.90
CA ARG A 123 1.96 -10.77 6.89
C ARG A 123 2.41 -9.77 7.95
N LEU A 124 1.55 -8.82 8.29
CA LEU A 124 1.84 -7.85 9.35
C LEU A 124 2.20 -8.56 10.66
N GLY A 125 3.34 -8.19 11.25
CA GLY A 125 3.87 -8.78 12.48
C GLY A 125 4.83 -9.96 12.26
N GLU A 126 4.91 -10.51 11.06
CA GLU A 126 5.91 -11.52 10.72
C GLU A 126 7.26 -10.87 10.40
N PRO A 127 8.39 -11.55 10.72
CA PRO A 127 9.72 -11.02 10.45
C PRO A 127 10.15 -11.17 8.98
N LEU A 128 9.47 -12.03 8.21
CA LEU A 128 9.88 -12.43 6.86
C LEU A 128 8.72 -12.37 5.86
N GLY A 129 9.04 -11.99 4.63
CA GLY A 129 8.19 -12.17 3.45
C GLY A 129 8.49 -13.47 2.70
N TYR A 130 7.59 -13.85 1.81
CA TYR A 130 7.70 -15.01 0.93
C TYR A 130 7.55 -14.58 -0.52
N VAL A 131 8.46 -15.02 -1.40
CA VAL A 131 8.35 -14.72 -2.83
C VAL A 131 7.17 -15.50 -3.41
N ILE A 132 6.26 -14.79 -4.06
CA ILE A 132 5.10 -15.40 -4.73
C ILE A 132 5.17 -15.27 -6.25
N VAL A 133 5.95 -14.31 -6.78
CA VAL A 133 6.20 -14.11 -8.21
C VAL A 133 7.60 -13.51 -8.40
N GLY A 134 8.29 -13.85 -9.48
CA GLY A 134 9.63 -13.32 -9.80
C GLY A 134 10.77 -14.17 -9.23
N ASN A 135 11.99 -13.99 -9.75
CA ASN A 135 13.15 -14.81 -9.36
C ASN A 135 14.48 -14.07 -9.22
N GLN A 136 14.50 -12.84 -8.67
CA GLN A 136 15.72 -12.01 -8.54
C GLN A 136 16.44 -11.69 -9.86
N ALA A 137 15.82 -12.00 -11.00
CA ALA A 137 16.31 -11.68 -12.33
C ALA A 137 15.17 -11.15 -13.19
N ALA A 138 15.46 -10.08 -13.92
CA ALA A 138 14.56 -9.59 -14.95
C ALA A 138 14.44 -10.61 -16.11
N GLY A 139 13.28 -10.68 -16.73
CA GLY A 139 13.12 -11.44 -17.96
C GLY A 139 11.67 -11.67 -18.35
N SER A 140 11.48 -12.42 -19.43
CA SER A 140 10.17 -12.74 -20.02
C SER A 140 9.70 -14.17 -19.74
N GLY A 141 10.45 -14.94 -18.93
CA GLY A 141 10.04 -16.26 -18.48
C GLY A 141 8.77 -16.21 -17.60
N LEU A 142 8.04 -17.33 -17.53
CA LEU A 142 6.76 -17.43 -16.80
C LEU A 142 6.86 -17.10 -15.30
N ASN A 143 8.06 -17.16 -14.73
CA ASN A 143 8.35 -16.83 -13.33
C ASN A 143 9.20 -15.57 -13.16
N GLN A 144 9.34 -14.75 -14.20
CA GLN A 144 10.15 -13.54 -14.20
C GLN A 144 9.26 -12.29 -14.27
N ILE A 145 9.75 -11.22 -13.67
CA ILE A 145 9.14 -9.89 -13.73
C ILE A 145 10.16 -8.97 -14.37
N SER A 146 9.76 -8.25 -15.42
CA SER A 146 10.53 -7.17 -16.02
C SER A 146 9.77 -5.87 -15.74
N THR A 147 10.33 -5.02 -14.88
CA THR A 147 9.73 -3.75 -14.41
C THR A 147 10.68 -2.60 -14.64
#